data_AF-A0AAU9KJF2-F1
#
_entry.id   AF-A0AAU9KJF2-F1
#
_cell.length_a   1.000
_cell.length_b   1.000
_cell.length_c   1.000
_cell.angle_alpha   90.00
_cell.angle_beta   90.00
_cell.angle_gamma   90.00
#
_symmetry.space_group_name_H-M   'P 1'
#
loop_
_entity.id
_entity.type
_entity.pdbx_description
1 polymer ?
#
loop_
_entity_poly.entity_id
_entity_poly.type
_entity_poly.pdbx_seq_one_letter_code
_entity_poly.pdbx_strand_id
1 'polypeptide(L)'
;MEDFIFKFSRKGVTNVMLNERSEYNEEEIDDIYAGIAAQVAPIPVSAADLLIDKKSRFQFGIFELDQALELCEGLIEIQGRAKQGKTMLCRRAVSNALLKQNKVLYVNISKCNCDAFAESLNYHENLVTLPCFDIKSLICICFGLSRANPYGLVVIDGISPLLFSIEDWGQANELCKELEGLLKRLSIYTGIIVTSSVNDEGNLIAAGYWNNSIPESLYIEEVDTNEYECKHIHEKLITIKFKIS
;
A
#
# COMPACT_ATOMS: atom_id res chain seq x y z
N MET A 1 -31.76 -11.66 -7.25
CA MET A 1 -30.36 -11.85 -7.67
C MET A 1 -29.83 -10.62 -8.40
N GLU A 2 -30.58 -10.02 -9.34
CA GLU A 2 -30.19 -8.76 -10.00
C GLU A 2 -30.22 -7.51 -9.09
N ASP A 3 -31.01 -7.50 -8.00
CA ASP A 3 -31.08 -6.38 -7.05
C ASP A 3 -29.87 -6.26 -6.07
N PHE A 4 -29.08 -7.33 -5.89
CA PHE A 4 -27.95 -7.34 -4.95
C PHE A 4 -26.67 -6.77 -5.57
N ILE A 5 -26.41 -7.19 -6.82
CA ILE A 5 -25.27 -6.71 -7.62
C ILE A 5 -25.43 -5.21 -7.97
N PHE A 6 -26.66 -4.75 -8.22
CA PHE A 6 -26.94 -3.34 -8.52
C PHE A 6 -26.80 -2.41 -7.31
N LYS A 7 -26.95 -2.93 -6.08
CA LYS A 7 -26.66 -2.17 -4.85
C LYS A 7 -25.17 -2.05 -4.57
N PHE A 8 -24.37 -3.03 -4.98
CA PHE A 8 -22.91 -3.05 -4.83
C PHE A 8 -22.18 -2.07 -5.79
N SER A 9 -22.76 -1.74 -6.94
CA SER A 9 -22.11 -0.85 -7.92
C SER A 9 -22.42 0.64 -7.74
N ARG A 10 -23.45 1.01 -6.96
CA ARG A 10 -23.89 2.41 -6.78
C ARG A 10 -23.65 2.99 -5.39
N LYS A 11 -23.44 2.15 -4.37
CA LYS A 11 -22.87 2.59 -3.11
C LYS A 11 -21.44 2.11 -3.11
N GLY A 12 -20.50 3.04 -3.21
CA GLY A 12 -19.10 2.75 -2.92
C GLY A 12 -18.98 2.02 -1.59
N VAL A 13 -17.84 1.38 -1.38
CA VAL A 13 -17.47 0.63 -0.17
C VAL A 13 -17.39 1.58 1.04
N THR A 14 -18.52 2.15 1.42
CA THR A 14 -18.71 3.19 2.40
C THR A 14 -20.04 2.90 3.10
N ASN A 15 -19.93 2.50 4.36
CA ASN A 15 -20.99 2.41 5.38
C ASN A 15 -21.80 1.12 5.61
N VAL A 16 -21.51 -0.03 5.00
CA VAL A 16 -22.20 -1.29 5.42
C VAL A 16 -21.37 -2.16 6.37
N MET A 17 -20.05 -1.98 6.45
CA MET A 17 -19.16 -2.91 7.18
C MET A 17 -18.96 -2.59 8.68
N LEU A 18 -19.64 -1.58 9.24
CA LEU A 18 -19.26 -1.05 10.57
C LEU A 18 -20.12 -1.47 11.76
N ASN A 19 -21.19 -2.26 11.63
CA ASN A 19 -22.00 -2.60 12.82
C ASN A 19 -22.39 -4.07 13.05
N GLU A 20 -22.18 -5.01 12.13
CA GLU A 20 -22.71 -6.37 12.33
C GLU A 20 -21.67 -7.44 11.96
N ARG A 21 -20.70 -7.67 12.87
CA ARG A 21 -19.77 -8.82 12.80
C ARG A 21 -20.42 -10.17 13.17
N SER A 22 -21.74 -10.21 13.33
CA SER A 22 -22.50 -11.40 13.73
C SER A 22 -23.37 -12.02 12.63
N GLU A 23 -23.44 -11.45 11.42
CA GLU A 23 -24.46 -11.86 10.45
C GLU A 23 -23.95 -12.54 9.17
N TYR A 24 -22.66 -12.54 8.88
CA TYR A 24 -22.18 -13.16 7.63
C TYR A 24 -21.67 -14.59 7.86
N ASN A 25 -22.29 -15.57 7.19
CA ASN A 25 -21.81 -16.96 7.21
C ASN A 25 -20.66 -17.15 6.18
N GLU A 26 -19.95 -18.27 6.27
CA GLU A 26 -18.83 -18.59 5.35
C GLU A 26 -19.25 -18.59 3.87
N GLU A 27 -20.52 -18.90 3.59
CA GLU A 27 -21.11 -18.95 2.25
C GLU A 27 -21.25 -17.54 1.63
N GLU A 28 -21.62 -16.53 2.42
CA GLU A 28 -21.76 -15.14 1.96
C GLU A 28 -20.39 -14.50 1.68
N ILE A 29 -19.37 -14.90 2.42
CA ILE A 29 -17.97 -14.51 2.17
C ILE A 29 -17.48 -15.16 0.86
N ASP A 30 -17.80 -16.43 0.64
CA ASP A 30 -17.47 -17.14 -0.60
C ASP A 30 -18.20 -16.57 -1.83
N ASP A 31 -19.43 -16.11 -1.68
CA ASP A 31 -20.18 -15.42 -2.74
C ASP A 31 -19.57 -14.05 -3.10
N ILE A 32 -19.07 -13.31 -2.10
CA ILE A 32 -18.30 -12.08 -2.34
C ILE A 32 -17.00 -12.42 -3.09
N TYR A 33 -16.29 -13.48 -2.70
CA TYR A 33 -15.08 -13.92 -3.39
C TYR A 33 -15.34 -14.40 -4.82
N ALA A 34 -16.44 -15.11 -5.06
CA ALA A 34 -16.87 -15.56 -6.37
C ALA A 34 -17.27 -14.38 -7.26
N GLY A 35 -17.94 -13.37 -6.71
CA GLY A 35 -18.30 -12.14 -7.42
C GLY A 35 -17.09 -11.33 -7.90
N ILE A 36 -16.03 -11.26 -7.09
CA ILE A 36 -14.76 -10.61 -7.45
C ILE A 36 -14.00 -11.43 -8.49
N ALA A 37 -13.92 -12.75 -8.31
CA ALA A 37 -13.24 -13.66 -9.24
C ALA A 37 -13.92 -13.74 -10.61
N ALA A 38 -15.25 -13.67 -10.67
CA ALA A 38 -16.01 -13.70 -11.92
C ALA A 38 -15.80 -12.44 -12.78
N GLN A 39 -15.43 -11.31 -12.16
CA GLN A 39 -15.16 -10.06 -12.87
C GLN A 39 -13.72 -9.95 -13.37
N VAL A 40 -12.83 -10.86 -12.96
CA VAL A 40 -11.42 -10.78 -13.31
C VAL A 40 -10.88 -12.14 -13.70
N ALA A 41 -10.73 -12.34 -15.01
CA ALA A 41 -10.12 -13.54 -15.55
C ALA A 41 -8.65 -13.64 -15.10
N PRO A 42 -8.21 -14.78 -14.54
CA PRO A 42 -6.81 -14.99 -14.23
C PRO A 42 -6.00 -14.94 -15.54
N ILE A 43 -5.07 -13.99 -15.64
CA ILE A 43 -4.18 -13.85 -16.80
C ILE A 43 -3.01 -14.82 -16.59
N PRO A 44 -2.85 -15.89 -17.40
CA PRO A 44 -1.67 -16.72 -17.35
C PRO A 44 -0.45 -15.89 -17.75
N VAL A 45 0.58 -15.87 -16.89
CA VAL A 45 1.81 -15.11 -17.08
C VAL A 45 2.89 -16.04 -17.65
N SER A 46 3.56 -15.65 -18.74
CA SER A 46 4.64 -16.44 -19.32
C SER A 46 5.98 -16.20 -18.62
N ALA A 47 6.93 -17.12 -18.76
CA ALA A 47 8.28 -16.94 -18.23
C ALA A 47 9.01 -15.72 -18.84
N ALA A 48 8.61 -15.27 -20.03
CA ALA A 48 9.13 -14.05 -20.66
C ALA A 48 8.55 -12.78 -20.02
N ASP A 49 7.31 -12.82 -19.53
CA ASP A 49 6.69 -11.72 -18.78
C ASP A 49 7.30 -11.58 -17.37
N LEU A 50 7.87 -12.66 -16.83
CA LEU A 50 8.66 -12.63 -15.60
C LEU A 50 10.06 -12.01 -15.78
N LEU A 51 10.53 -11.86 -17.03
CA LEU A 51 11.78 -11.19 -17.38
C LEU A 51 11.59 -9.69 -17.67
N ILE A 52 10.39 -9.14 -17.48
CA ILE A 52 10.13 -7.70 -17.62
C ILE A 52 11.09 -6.94 -16.69
N ASP A 53 11.89 -6.10 -17.32
CA ASP A 53 12.89 -5.17 -16.79
C ASP A 53 12.55 -4.72 -15.34
N LYS A 54 13.40 -5.06 -14.38
CA LYS A 54 13.28 -4.71 -12.94
C LYS A 54 13.44 -3.19 -12.69
N LYS A 55 12.99 -2.34 -13.61
CA LYS A 55 12.94 -0.90 -13.39
C LYS A 55 11.88 -0.59 -12.35
N SER A 56 12.14 0.42 -11.52
CA SER A 56 11.18 0.87 -10.52
C SER A 56 9.80 1.08 -11.18
N ARG A 57 8.78 0.40 -10.66
CA ARG A 57 7.41 0.41 -11.24
C ARG A 57 6.69 1.74 -11.01
N PHE A 58 7.30 2.62 -10.23
CA PHE A 58 6.80 3.94 -9.88
C PHE A 58 7.97 4.90 -9.65
N GLN A 59 7.66 6.20 -9.69
CA GLN A 59 8.62 7.28 -9.49
C GLN A 59 8.04 8.31 -8.53
N PHE A 60 8.88 8.85 -7.66
CA PHE A 60 8.57 9.96 -6.77
C PHE A 60 8.78 11.33 -7.44
N GLY A 61 9.44 11.37 -8.59
CA GLY A 61 9.75 12.60 -9.32
C GLY A 61 10.79 13.43 -8.58
N ILE A 62 11.73 12.74 -7.93
CA ILE A 62 12.89 13.30 -7.25
C ILE A 62 14.07 12.53 -7.83
N PHE A 63 14.90 13.20 -8.64
CA PHE A 63 15.87 12.54 -9.51
C PHE A 63 16.79 11.57 -8.74
N GLU A 64 17.36 12.02 -7.63
CA GLU A 64 18.28 11.24 -6.80
C GLU A 64 17.58 10.07 -6.11
N LEU A 65 16.32 10.25 -5.69
CA LEU A 65 15.53 9.17 -5.09
C LEU A 65 15.16 8.11 -6.13
N ASP A 66 14.69 8.57 -7.29
CA ASP A 66 14.29 7.68 -8.39
C ASP A 66 15.50 6.89 -8.92
N GLN A 67 16.69 7.51 -8.94
CA GLN A 67 17.95 6.83 -9.26
C GLN A 67 18.35 5.81 -8.19
N ALA A 68 18.26 6.16 -6.91
CA ALA A 68 18.56 5.24 -5.81
C ALA A 68 17.62 4.02 -5.80
N LEU A 69 16.41 4.17 -6.34
CA LEU A 69 15.38 3.15 -6.39
C LEU A 69 15.27 2.42 -7.73
N GLU A 70 16.14 2.72 -8.71
CA GLU A 70 16.04 2.18 -10.07
C GLU A 70 16.06 0.65 -10.11
N LEU A 71 16.70 0.02 -9.11
CA LEU A 71 16.85 -1.43 -8.98
C LEU A 71 15.83 -2.11 -8.04
N CYS A 72 14.89 -1.35 -7.46
CA CYS A 72 14.00 -1.87 -6.44
C CYS A 72 12.93 -2.82 -6.99
N GLU A 73 12.62 -3.89 -6.25
CA GLU A 73 11.72 -4.97 -6.69
C GLU A 73 10.22 -4.62 -6.62
N GLY A 74 9.90 -3.32 -6.66
CA GLY A 74 8.54 -2.81 -6.68
C GLY A 74 7.81 -2.86 -5.34
N LEU A 75 8.43 -3.26 -4.23
CA LEU A 75 7.85 -3.19 -2.89
C LEU A 75 8.74 -2.37 -1.95
N ILE A 76 8.28 -1.18 -1.59
CA ILE A 76 9.02 -0.26 -0.75
C ILE A 76 8.23 0.05 0.52
N GLU A 77 8.93 0.02 1.66
CA GLU A 77 8.43 0.60 2.90
C GLU A 77 9.00 2.00 3.13
N ILE A 78 8.15 2.98 3.40
CA ILE A 78 8.53 4.33 3.82
C ILE A 78 8.33 4.44 5.32
N GLN A 79 9.44 4.59 6.04
CA GLN A 79 9.50 4.69 7.50
C GLN A 79 9.77 6.14 7.90
N GLY A 80 9.19 6.58 9.02
CA GLY A 80 9.42 7.92 9.56
C GLY A 80 8.40 8.26 10.64
N ARG A 81 8.62 9.35 11.37
CA ARG A 81 7.71 9.82 12.43
C ARG A 81 6.46 10.45 11.83
N ALA A 82 5.49 10.76 12.69
CA ALA A 82 4.34 11.56 12.29
C ALA A 82 4.81 12.90 11.70
N LYS A 83 4.11 13.36 10.65
CA LYS A 83 4.40 14.61 9.92
C LYS A 83 5.73 14.67 9.17
N GLN A 84 6.55 13.63 9.20
CA GLN A 84 7.79 13.55 8.42
C GLN A 84 7.53 13.17 6.96
N GLY A 85 6.66 13.87 6.24
CA GLY A 85 6.50 13.76 4.77
C GLY A 85 6.20 12.39 4.13
N LYS A 86 5.97 11.29 4.87
CA LYS A 86 5.61 9.97 4.29
C LYS A 86 4.41 10.03 3.35
N THR A 87 3.34 10.66 3.82
CA THR A 87 2.12 10.88 3.02
C THR A 87 2.41 11.78 1.82
N MET A 88 3.33 12.75 1.94
CA MET A 88 3.72 13.61 0.81
C MET A 88 4.44 12.80 -0.28
N LEU A 89 5.38 11.91 0.08
CA LEU A 89 6.03 11.02 -0.89
C LEU A 89 5.03 10.07 -1.57
N CYS A 90 4.10 9.50 -0.80
CA CYS A 90 3.02 8.69 -1.36
C CYS A 90 2.19 9.47 -2.38
N ARG A 91 1.81 10.70 -2.04
CA ARG A 91 1.06 11.58 -2.95
C ARG A 91 1.82 11.89 -4.23
N ARG A 92 3.14 12.13 -4.16
CA ARG A 92 3.97 12.31 -5.36
C ARG A 92 4.00 11.06 -6.23
N ALA A 93 4.19 9.89 -5.64
CA ALA A 93 4.19 8.62 -6.36
C ALA A 93 2.85 8.37 -7.07
N VAL A 94 1.73 8.65 -6.38
CA VAL A 94 0.37 8.59 -6.95
C VAL A 94 0.25 9.55 -8.14
N SER A 95 0.59 10.83 -7.99
CA SER A 95 0.51 11.81 -9.07
C SER A 95 1.32 11.39 -10.30
N ASN A 96 2.55 10.91 -10.11
CA ASN A 96 3.38 10.44 -11.22
C ASN A 96 2.83 9.18 -11.90
N ALA A 97 2.26 8.25 -11.12
CA ALA A 97 1.61 7.07 -11.69
C ALA A 97 0.38 7.46 -12.53
N LEU A 98 -0.43 8.40 -12.05
CA LEU A 98 -1.60 8.91 -12.77
C LEU A 98 -1.21 9.66 -14.05
N LEU A 99 -0.13 10.46 -14.04
CA LEU A 99 0.42 11.10 -15.25
C LEU A 99 0.82 10.08 -16.32
N LYS A 100 1.24 8.87 -15.92
CA LYS A 100 1.53 7.74 -16.81
C LYS A 100 0.29 6.92 -17.18
N GLN A 101 -0.90 7.39 -16.83
CA GLN A 101 -2.19 6.72 -17.04
C GLN A 101 -2.33 5.37 -16.32
N ASN A 102 -1.52 5.11 -15.30
CA ASN A 102 -1.67 3.89 -14.48
C ASN A 102 -2.90 4.01 -13.58
N LYS A 103 -3.61 2.89 -13.40
CA LYS A 103 -4.58 2.74 -12.31
C LYS A 103 -3.84 2.64 -10.98
N VAL A 104 -4.32 3.37 -9.98
CA VAL A 104 -3.72 3.48 -8.65
C VAL A 104 -4.77 3.13 -7.60
N LEU A 105 -4.42 2.22 -6.68
CA LEU A 105 -5.20 1.98 -5.48
C LEU A 105 -4.50 2.63 -4.30
N TYR A 106 -5.22 3.43 -3.53
CA TYR A 106 -4.74 4.08 -2.33
C TYR A 106 -5.55 3.61 -1.13
N VAL A 107 -4.94 2.78 -0.30
CA VAL A 107 -5.52 2.26 0.94
C VAL A 107 -5.16 3.19 2.09
N ASN A 108 -6.16 3.91 2.61
CA ASN A 108 -6.00 4.88 3.68
C ASN A 108 -6.35 4.24 5.03
N ILE A 109 -5.35 4.05 5.87
CA ILE A 109 -5.52 3.52 7.24
C ILE A 109 -5.51 4.65 8.26
N SER A 110 -4.63 5.61 8.07
CA SER A 110 -4.33 6.65 9.07
C SER A 110 -5.37 7.77 9.13
N LYS A 111 -6.48 7.68 8.36
CA LYS A 111 -7.49 8.74 8.20
C LYS A 111 -6.83 10.09 7.90
N CYS A 112 -5.67 10.07 7.23
CA CYS A 112 -5.10 11.28 6.68
C CYS A 112 -6.13 11.88 5.72
N ASN A 113 -6.19 13.21 5.65
CA ASN A 113 -7.18 13.97 4.86
C ASN A 113 -6.90 13.74 3.35
N CYS A 114 -7.20 12.52 2.90
CA CYS A 114 -7.04 12.03 1.55
C CYS A 114 -8.16 12.53 0.67
N ASP A 115 -9.31 12.89 1.26
CA ASP A 115 -10.42 13.50 0.54
C ASP A 115 -9.94 14.80 -0.11
N ALA A 116 -9.28 15.69 0.65
CA ALA A 116 -8.68 16.91 0.08
C ALA A 116 -7.61 16.63 -0.99
N PHE A 117 -6.87 15.52 -0.91
CA PHE A 117 -5.88 15.14 -1.92
C PHE A 117 -6.53 14.56 -3.18
N ALA A 118 -7.51 13.66 -3.03
CA ALA A 118 -8.27 13.09 -4.13
C ALA A 118 -9.08 14.17 -4.86
N GLU A 119 -9.66 15.12 -4.11
CA GLU A 119 -10.31 16.32 -4.64
C GLU A 119 -9.31 17.18 -5.41
N SER A 120 -8.09 17.38 -4.89
CA SER A 120 -7.05 18.15 -5.60
C SER A 120 -6.57 17.49 -6.90
N LEU A 121 -6.74 16.17 -7.02
CA LEU A 121 -6.44 15.41 -8.23
C LEU A 121 -7.64 15.31 -9.20
N ASN A 122 -8.71 16.07 -8.93
CA ASN A 122 -9.86 16.23 -9.83
C ASN A 122 -10.53 14.90 -10.21
N TYR A 123 -10.70 13.99 -9.24
CA TYR A 123 -11.31 12.67 -9.46
C TYR A 123 -10.78 11.97 -10.72
N HIS A 124 -9.45 11.76 -10.74
CA HIS A 124 -8.86 10.97 -11.81
C HIS A 124 -9.52 9.58 -11.80
N GLU A 125 -10.15 9.17 -12.91
CA GLU A 125 -10.89 7.89 -13.03
C GLU A 125 -10.01 6.65 -12.75
N ASN A 126 -8.70 6.87 -12.70
CA ASN A 126 -7.68 5.86 -12.44
C ASN A 126 -7.26 5.80 -10.97
N LEU A 127 -7.72 6.69 -10.09
CA LEU A 127 -7.43 6.66 -8.66
C LEU A 127 -8.62 6.09 -7.88
N VAL A 128 -8.40 4.97 -7.21
CA VAL A 128 -9.36 4.38 -6.27
C VAL A 128 -8.83 4.57 -4.86
N THR A 129 -9.60 5.21 -3.99
CA THR A 129 -9.28 5.36 -2.57
C THR A 129 -10.17 4.46 -1.73
N LEU A 130 -9.57 3.65 -0.84
CA LEU A 130 -10.30 2.72 0.02
C LEU A 130 -9.87 2.91 1.48
N PRO A 131 -10.78 3.17 2.42
CA PRO A 131 -10.44 3.14 3.83
C PRO A 131 -10.20 1.70 4.29
N CYS A 132 -9.23 1.49 5.19
CA CYS A 132 -9.00 0.18 5.79
C CYS A 132 -8.84 0.32 7.31
N PHE A 133 -9.61 -0.46 8.06
CA PHE A 133 -9.75 -0.30 9.52
C PHE A 133 -9.16 -1.45 10.33
N ASP A 134 -8.90 -2.60 9.71
CA ASP A 134 -8.28 -3.75 10.38
C ASP A 134 -7.36 -4.52 9.42
N ILE A 135 -6.40 -5.26 9.99
CA ILE A 135 -5.40 -6.00 9.22
C ILE A 135 -6.01 -7.12 8.36
N LYS A 136 -7.12 -7.72 8.82
CA LYS A 136 -7.77 -8.82 8.08
C LYS A 136 -8.39 -8.30 6.79
N SER A 137 -9.02 -7.14 6.85
CA SER A 137 -9.54 -6.42 5.68
C SER A 137 -8.41 -6.08 4.70
N LEU A 138 -7.26 -5.64 5.20
CA LEU A 138 -6.09 -5.40 4.36
C LEU A 138 -5.59 -6.68 3.66
N ILE A 139 -5.52 -7.79 4.39
CA ILE A 139 -5.17 -9.10 3.84
C ILE A 139 -6.17 -9.51 2.75
N CYS A 140 -7.47 -9.36 2.98
CA CYS A 140 -8.50 -9.64 1.98
C CYS A 140 -8.35 -8.77 0.72
N ILE A 141 -8.05 -7.47 0.87
CA ILE A 141 -7.76 -6.57 -0.25
C ILE A 141 -6.56 -7.09 -1.05
N CYS A 142 -5.43 -7.36 -0.38
CA CYS A 142 -4.22 -7.86 -1.03
C CYS A 142 -4.44 -9.23 -1.71
N PHE A 143 -5.23 -10.11 -1.09
CA PHE A 143 -5.60 -11.39 -1.67
C PHE A 143 -6.46 -11.22 -2.93
N GLY A 144 -7.46 -10.34 -2.89
CA GLY A 144 -8.26 -10.00 -4.07
C GLY A 144 -7.40 -9.48 -5.21
N LEU A 145 -6.50 -8.54 -4.92
CA LEU A 145 -5.53 -8.03 -5.89
C LEU A 145 -4.66 -9.15 -6.48
N SER A 146 -4.26 -10.14 -5.68
CA SER A 146 -3.35 -11.20 -6.15
C SER A 146 -3.95 -12.10 -7.22
N ARG A 147 -5.29 -12.17 -7.26
CA ARG A 147 -6.03 -12.90 -8.30
C ARG A 147 -6.30 -12.05 -9.54
N ALA A 148 -6.26 -10.73 -9.37
CA ALA A 148 -7.02 -9.80 -10.16
C ALA A 148 -6.51 -8.37 -9.98
N ASN A 149 -5.33 -8.05 -10.52
CA ASN A 149 -4.72 -6.74 -10.29
C ASN A 149 -4.79 -5.82 -11.51
N PRO A 150 -5.73 -4.86 -11.55
CA PRO A 150 -5.76 -3.84 -12.60
C PRO A 150 -4.84 -2.65 -12.30
N TYR A 151 -4.17 -2.60 -11.14
CA TYR A 151 -3.44 -1.41 -10.67
C TYR A 151 -1.94 -1.50 -10.97
N GLY A 152 -1.40 -0.41 -11.52
CA GLY A 152 0.04 -0.23 -11.71
C GLY A 152 0.76 0.22 -10.42
N LEU A 153 0.03 0.83 -9.48
CA LEU A 153 0.52 1.24 -8.17
C LEU A 153 -0.52 0.97 -7.09
N VAL A 154 -0.08 0.43 -5.96
CA VAL A 154 -0.86 0.27 -4.72
C VAL A 154 -0.11 0.98 -3.61
N VAL A 155 -0.79 1.87 -2.90
CA VAL A 155 -0.25 2.57 -1.73
C VAL A 155 -1.03 2.16 -0.50
N ILE A 156 -0.35 1.76 0.56
CA ILE A 156 -0.90 1.42 1.88
C ILE A 156 -0.33 2.45 2.87
N ASP A 157 -1.09 3.53 3.13
CA ASP A 157 -0.60 4.65 3.96
C ASP A 157 -0.98 4.49 5.44
N GLY A 158 0.02 4.06 6.23
CA GLY A 158 0.02 4.04 7.68
C GLY A 158 -0.36 2.67 8.22
N ILE A 159 0.46 1.64 8.00
CA ILE A 159 0.17 0.27 8.45
C ILE A 159 0.28 0.09 9.96
N SER A 160 1.17 0.84 10.63
CA SER A 160 1.50 0.64 12.05
C SER A 160 0.29 0.65 13.01
N PRO A 161 -0.73 1.53 12.87
CA PRO A 161 -1.96 1.44 13.65
C PRO A 161 -2.70 0.10 13.55
N LEU A 162 -2.74 -0.53 12.37
CA LEU A 162 -3.38 -1.86 12.23
C LEU A 162 -2.60 -2.92 12.99
N LEU A 163 -1.28 -2.86 12.90
CA LEU A 163 -0.38 -3.80 13.58
C LEU A 163 -0.54 -3.72 15.11
N PHE A 164 -0.65 -2.52 15.65
CA PHE A 164 -0.83 -2.28 17.09
C PHE A 164 -2.23 -2.60 17.63
N SER A 165 -3.23 -2.72 16.74
CA SER A 165 -4.60 -3.05 17.15
C SER A 165 -4.80 -4.51 17.53
N ILE A 166 -3.80 -5.37 17.31
CA ILE A 166 -3.86 -6.81 17.58
C ILE A 166 -3.27 -7.08 18.97
N GLU A 167 -4.11 -7.49 19.91
CA GLU A 167 -3.69 -7.74 21.29
C GLU A 167 -2.85 -9.03 21.43
N ASP A 168 -3.18 -10.07 20.64
CA ASP A 168 -2.47 -11.34 20.66
C ASP A 168 -1.23 -11.30 19.76
N TRP A 169 -0.06 -11.44 20.39
CA TRP A 169 1.23 -11.37 19.70
C TRP A 169 1.46 -12.53 18.70
N GLY A 170 0.97 -13.73 19.02
CA GLY A 170 1.08 -14.89 18.13
C GLY A 170 0.24 -14.68 16.87
N GLN A 171 -1.00 -14.24 17.06
CA GLN A 171 -1.90 -13.88 15.97
C GLN A 171 -1.35 -12.72 15.12
N ALA A 172 -0.79 -11.68 15.75
CA ALA A 172 -0.19 -10.55 15.04
C ALA A 172 0.93 -11.00 14.10
N ASN A 173 1.80 -11.90 14.58
CA ASN A 173 2.90 -12.44 13.79
C ASN A 173 2.43 -13.29 12.59
N GLU A 174 1.41 -14.12 12.77
CA GLU A 174 0.83 -14.91 11.67
C GLU A 174 0.22 -14.02 10.59
N LEU A 175 -0.59 -13.04 11.00
CA LEU A 175 -1.24 -12.10 10.06
C LEU A 175 -0.21 -11.23 9.33
N CYS A 176 0.87 -10.80 10.01
CA CYS A 176 1.95 -10.05 9.37
C CYS A 176 2.69 -10.89 8.33
N LYS A 177 3.03 -12.15 8.64
CA LYS A 177 3.66 -13.05 7.67
C LYS A 177 2.79 -13.30 6.44
N GLU A 178 1.47 -13.47 6.66
CA GLU A 178 0.53 -13.64 5.56
C GLU A 178 0.47 -12.39 4.67
N LEU A 179 0.34 -11.20 5.28
CA LEU A 179 0.32 -9.93 4.58
C LEU A 179 1.64 -9.69 3.82
N GLU A 180 2.78 -9.87 4.47
CA GLU A 180 4.10 -9.76 3.85
C GLU A 180 4.25 -10.69 2.63
N GLY A 181 3.77 -11.93 2.75
CA GLY A 181 3.77 -12.90 1.64
C GLY A 181 2.89 -12.47 0.47
N LEU A 182 1.72 -11.86 0.75
CA LEU A 182 0.84 -11.30 -0.27
C LEU A 182 1.47 -10.09 -0.96
N LEU A 183 2.04 -9.15 -0.20
CA LEU A 183 2.66 -7.94 -0.75
C LEU A 183 3.85 -8.30 -1.66
N LYS A 184 4.71 -9.25 -1.25
CA LYS A 184 5.79 -9.77 -2.10
C LYS A 184 5.29 -10.35 -3.42
N ARG A 185 4.20 -11.14 -3.38
CA ARG A 185 3.64 -11.72 -4.61
C ARG A 185 3.06 -10.65 -5.51
N LEU A 186 2.39 -9.66 -4.94
CA LEU A 186 1.81 -8.53 -5.67
C LEU A 186 2.89 -7.65 -6.30
N SER A 187 4.04 -7.48 -5.64
CA SER A 187 5.10 -6.58 -6.12
C SER A 187 5.81 -7.07 -7.39
N ILE A 188 5.66 -8.36 -7.70
CA ILE A 188 6.07 -8.96 -8.98
C ILE A 188 5.30 -8.33 -10.16
N TYR A 189 4.12 -7.74 -9.93
CA TYR A 189 3.26 -7.19 -10.99
C TYR A 189 2.96 -5.70 -10.81
N THR A 190 3.02 -5.20 -9.59
CA THR A 190 2.53 -3.85 -9.26
C THR A 190 3.51 -3.12 -8.36
N GLY A 191 3.66 -1.82 -8.56
CA GLY A 191 4.36 -1.00 -7.58
C GLY A 191 3.60 -0.98 -6.25
N ILE A 192 4.26 -1.23 -5.14
CA ILE A 192 3.68 -1.23 -3.80
C ILE A 192 4.49 -0.30 -2.92
N ILE A 193 3.80 0.64 -2.31
CA ILE A 193 4.34 1.50 -1.27
C ILE A 193 3.57 1.22 0.01
N VAL A 194 4.27 0.89 1.07
CA VAL A 194 3.71 0.80 2.42
C VAL A 194 4.34 1.89 3.26
N THR A 195 3.58 2.58 4.12
CA THR A 195 4.17 3.51 5.08
C THR A 195 4.02 3.02 6.50
N SER A 196 5.08 3.21 7.28
CA SER A 196 5.17 2.81 8.68
C SER A 196 5.67 3.94 9.55
N SER A 197 5.24 3.91 10.80
CA SER A 197 5.68 4.85 11.81
C SER A 197 6.91 4.32 12.55
N VAL A 198 7.79 5.22 12.96
CA VAL A 198 8.90 4.93 13.88
C VAL A 198 8.69 5.69 15.19
N ASN A 199 9.29 5.20 16.27
CA ASN A 199 9.26 5.86 17.57
C ASN A 199 10.30 7.03 17.65
N ASP A 200 10.42 7.66 18.82
CA ASP A 200 11.36 8.77 19.04
C ASP A 200 12.84 8.38 18.99
N GLU A 201 13.13 7.08 19.01
CA GLU A 201 14.48 6.54 18.84
C GLU A 201 14.77 6.18 17.36
N GLY A 202 13.78 6.33 16.47
CA GLY A 202 13.87 5.90 15.07
C GLY A 202 13.60 4.41 14.86
N ASN A 203 13.19 3.68 15.91
CA ASN A 203 12.86 2.27 15.81
C ASN A 203 11.48 2.08 15.17
N LEU A 204 11.41 1.16 14.21
CA LEU A 204 10.17 0.80 13.54
C LEU A 204 9.14 0.27 14.54
N ILE A 205 7.96 0.89 14.52
CA ILE A 205 6.82 0.44 15.29
C ILE A 205 6.40 -0.93 14.74
N ALA A 206 6.34 -1.95 15.60
CA ALA A 206 6.09 -3.37 15.29
C ALA A 206 7.27 -4.17 14.70
N ALA A 207 8.51 -3.68 14.80
CA ALA A 207 9.72 -4.36 14.29
C ALA A 207 9.89 -5.84 14.67
N GLY A 208 9.30 -6.29 15.78
CA GLY A 208 9.40 -7.68 16.24
C GLY A 208 8.65 -8.72 15.37
N TYR A 209 7.72 -8.28 14.54
CA TYR A 209 6.93 -9.17 13.66
C TYR A 209 6.65 -8.58 12.28
N TRP A 210 6.91 -7.29 12.09
CA TRP A 210 6.82 -6.57 10.82
C TRP A 210 8.22 -6.14 10.39
N ASN A 211 8.56 -6.30 9.09
CA ASN A 211 9.85 -5.96 8.42
C ASN A 211 10.73 -7.16 8.04
N ASN A 212 10.31 -8.39 8.30
CA ASN A 212 11.15 -9.56 7.96
C ASN A 212 11.23 -9.81 6.45
N SER A 213 10.35 -9.17 5.68
CA SER A 213 10.12 -9.50 4.29
C SER A 213 10.22 -8.34 3.32
N ILE A 214 10.18 -7.09 3.77
CA ILE A 214 10.18 -5.97 2.83
C ILE A 214 11.61 -5.81 2.27
N PRO A 215 11.79 -5.88 0.94
CA PRO A 215 13.12 -5.90 0.33
C PRO A 215 13.84 -4.57 0.50
N GLU A 216 13.11 -3.45 0.37
CA GLU A 216 13.67 -2.10 0.47
C GLU A 216 12.90 -1.20 1.43
N SER A 217 13.64 -0.45 2.24
CA SER A 217 13.10 0.53 3.18
C SER A 217 13.70 1.91 2.93
N LEU A 218 12.84 2.92 2.88
CA LEU A 218 13.17 4.34 2.86
C LEU A 218 12.95 4.89 4.27
N TYR A 219 14.02 5.30 4.94
CA TYR A 219 13.90 6.04 6.19
C TYR A 219 13.89 7.54 5.91
N ILE A 220 12.83 8.19 6.36
CA ILE A 220 12.72 9.63 6.30
C ILE A 220 13.24 10.23 7.60
N GLU A 221 14.14 11.19 7.45
CA GLU A 221 14.59 12.04 8.54
C GLU A 221 14.29 13.51 8.21
N GLU A 222 13.64 14.20 9.15
CA GLU A 222 13.47 15.64 9.07
C GLU A 222 14.77 16.34 9.50
N VAL A 223 15.25 17.26 8.67
CA VAL A 223 16.46 18.05 8.95
C VAL A 223 16.16 19.54 8.89
N ASP A 224 16.82 20.31 9.76
CA ASP A 224 16.66 21.77 9.82
C ASP A 224 17.36 22.51 8.66
N THR A 225 18.22 21.81 7.92
CA THR A 225 19.02 22.35 6.82
C THR A 225 18.30 22.19 5.47
N ASN A 226 18.60 23.07 4.50
CA ASN A 226 18.06 22.94 3.13
C ASN A 226 18.75 21.83 2.32
N GLU A 227 19.49 20.93 2.98
CA GLU A 227 20.32 19.92 2.31
C GLU A 227 19.52 18.63 2.12
N TYR A 228 19.15 18.36 0.87
CA TYR A 228 18.65 17.06 0.46
C TYR A 228 19.81 16.07 0.42
N GLU A 229 19.72 15.00 1.19
CA GLU A 229 20.72 13.95 1.20
C GLU A 229 20.02 12.60 1.05
N CYS A 230 20.37 11.89 -0.03
CA CYS A 230 20.01 10.51 -0.25
C CYS A 230 21.27 9.65 -0.08
N LYS A 231 21.36 8.92 1.03
CA LYS A 231 22.48 8.00 1.29
C LYS A 231 21.98 6.58 1.47
N HIS A 232 22.61 5.64 0.78
CA HIS A 232 22.53 4.23 1.11
C HIS A 232 23.35 4.00 2.38
N ILE A 233 22.68 3.66 3.48
CA ILE A 233 23.35 3.34 4.75
C ILE A 233 23.60 1.83 4.84
N HIS A 234 22.68 1.02 4.30
CA HIS A 234 22.78 -0.43 4.20
C HIS A 234 22.20 -0.94 2.88
N GLU A 235 22.48 -2.20 2.52
CA GLU A 235 22.00 -2.84 1.27
C GLU A 235 20.47 -2.70 1.07
N LYS A 236 19.70 -2.50 2.15
CA LYS A 236 18.23 -2.38 2.13
C LYS A 236 17.66 -1.04 2.63
N LEU A 237 18.50 -0.13 3.15
CA LEU A 237 18.04 1.11 3.79
C LEU A 237 18.60 2.36 3.10
N ILE A 238 17.70 3.15 2.53
CA ILE A 238 17.99 4.46 1.98
C ILE A 238 17.47 5.51 2.95
N THR A 239 18.35 6.40 3.40
CA THR A 239 17.94 7.54 4.21
C THR A 239 17.72 8.75 3.32
N ILE A 240 16.56 9.39 3.48
CA ILE A 240 16.18 10.61 2.78
C ILE A 240 16.03 11.69 3.83
N LYS A 241 16.88 12.71 3.75
CA LYS A 241 16.80 13.90 4.58
C LYS A 241 16.07 15.01 3.84
N PHE A 242 15.06 15.61 4.48
CA PHE A 242 14.40 16.80 3.94
C PHE A 242 13.99 17.78 5.02
N LYS A 243 13.94 19.06 4.62
CA LYS A 243 13.31 20.12 5.39
C LYS A 243 11.82 20.17 5.09
N ILE A 244 11.01 20.16 6.15
CA ILE A 244 9.55 20.29 6.05
C ILE A 244 9.22 21.75 6.33
N SER A 245 8.72 22.44 5.31
CA SER A 245 8.31 23.84 5.37
C SER A 245 6.96 24.01 6.07
#